data_AF-A0A7R9J9S8-F1
#
_entry.id   AF-A0A7R9J9S8-F1
#
_cell.length_a   1.000
_cell.length_b   1.000
_cell.length_c   1.000
_cell.angle_alpha   90.00
_cell.angle_beta   90.00
_cell.angle_gamma   90.00
#
_symmetry.space_group_name_H-M   'P 1'
#
loop_
_entity.id
_entity.type
_entity.pdbx_description
1 polymer ?
#
loop_
_entity_poly.entity_id
_entity_poly.type
_entity_poly.pdbx_seq_one_letter_code
_entity_poly.pdbx_strand_id
1 'polypeptide(L)'
;MSKYVSYVELAKIGTSYARRMNQLSNRIFGEVVRPTNSKSYKVVKMFSEKPMQLRRDIIDYYPRHIETHNLIMKLRHYGLFRDEHQDFKEEMKRMRALRGKVKPKKGEGKKAMKK
;
A
#
# COMPACT_ATOMS: atom_id res chain seq x y z
N MET A 1 35.94 14.36 42.61
CA MET A 1 35.33 13.94 41.33
C MET A 1 35.29 12.43 41.30
N SER A 2 34.09 11.85 41.19
CA SER A 2 33.88 10.39 41.26
C SER A 2 34.61 9.67 40.12
N LYS A 3 35.52 8.74 40.46
CA LYS A 3 36.30 7.91 39.52
C LYS A 3 35.47 6.75 38.90
N TYR A 4 34.16 6.93 38.72
CA TYR A 4 33.32 5.87 38.15
C TYR A 4 33.18 6.12 36.65
N VAL A 5 33.88 5.29 35.86
CA VAL A 5 33.72 5.24 34.41
C VAL A 5 32.33 4.71 34.12
N SER A 6 31.57 5.41 33.28
CA SER A 6 30.24 4.96 32.88
C SER A 6 30.35 3.64 32.10
N TYR A 7 29.41 2.72 32.29
CA TYR A 7 29.39 1.45 31.54
C TYR A 7 29.38 1.68 30.02
N VAL A 8 28.79 2.80 29.59
CA VAL A 8 28.78 3.27 28.19
C VAL A 8 30.18 3.63 27.69
N GLU A 9 31.03 4.17 28.56
CA GLU A 9 32.41 4.51 28.24
C GLU A 9 33.29 3.26 28.17
N LEU A 10 33.09 2.29 29.07
CA LEU A 10 33.79 0.99 29.03
C LEU A 10 33.46 0.18 27.76
N ALA A 11 32.24 0.27 27.25
CA ALA A 11 31.82 -0.38 26.01
C ALA A 11 32.53 0.17 24.75
N LYS A 12 33.03 1.42 24.81
CA LYS A 12 33.81 2.06 23.74
C LYS A 12 35.28 1.65 23.74
N ILE A 13 35.79 1.10 24.85
CA ILE A 13 37.18 0.68 24.96
C ILE A 13 37.37 -0.66 24.23
N GLY A 14 38.42 -0.78 23.42
CA GLY A 14 38.73 -2.00 22.64
C GLY A 14 39.23 -3.21 23.43
N THR A 15 38.99 -3.29 24.75
CA THR A 15 39.45 -4.41 25.58
C THR A 15 38.75 -5.73 25.20
N SER A 16 39.39 -6.86 25.52
CA SER A 16 38.79 -8.19 25.31
C SER A 16 37.49 -8.37 26.11
N TYR A 17 37.42 -7.83 27.32
CA TYR A 17 36.23 -7.83 28.16
C TYR A 17 35.08 -7.05 27.52
N ALA A 18 35.33 -5.81 27.08
CA ALA A 18 34.32 -4.97 26.43
C ALA A 18 33.75 -5.64 25.17
N ARG A 19 34.59 -6.27 24.35
CA ARG A 19 34.15 -7.06 23.18
C ARG A 19 33.23 -8.23 23.57
N ARG A 20 33.57 -8.98 24.63
CA ARG A 20 32.72 -10.08 25.14
C ARG A 20 31.39 -9.56 25.70
N MET A 21 31.43 -8.44 26.41
CA MET A 21 30.22 -7.78 26.93
C MET A 21 29.29 -7.31 25.81
N ASN A 22 29.83 -6.68 24.75
CA ASN A 22 29.03 -6.27 23.60
C ASN A 22 28.42 -7.48 22.87
N GLN A 23 29.17 -8.57 22.69
CA GLN A 23 28.62 -9.80 22.10
C GLN A 23 27.51 -10.43 22.95
N LEU A 24 27.67 -10.42 24.29
CA LEU A 24 26.66 -10.91 25.22
C LEU A 24 25.39 -10.05 25.15
N SER A 25 25.53 -8.73 25.19
CA SER A 25 24.42 -7.78 25.01
C SER A 25 23.65 -8.05 23.72
N ASN A 26 24.36 -8.18 22.60
CA ASN A 26 23.73 -8.44 21.30
C ASN A 26 22.99 -9.79 21.29
N ARG A 27 23.48 -10.82 21.99
CA ARG A 27 22.75 -12.09 22.14
C ARG A 27 21.48 -11.94 22.97
N ILE A 28 21.56 -11.20 24.07
CA ILE A 28 20.42 -10.96 24.97
C ILE A 28 19.30 -10.21 24.25
N PHE A 29 19.65 -9.17 23.48
CA PHE A 29 18.69 -8.31 22.80
C PHE A 29 18.37 -8.74 21.36
N GLY A 30 18.91 -9.87 20.89
CA GLY A 30 18.63 -10.39 19.54
C GLY A 30 19.25 -9.58 18.40
N GLU A 31 20.29 -8.80 18.68
CA GLU A 31 21.04 -8.04 17.68
C GLU A 31 22.14 -8.91 17.01
N VAL A 32 22.84 -8.32 16.04
CA VAL A 32 23.90 -9.02 15.31
C VAL A 32 25.13 -9.26 16.20
N VAL A 33 25.41 -10.53 16.50
CA VAL A 33 26.51 -10.95 17.40
C VAL A 33 27.88 -10.96 16.70
N ARG A 34 27.92 -11.43 15.46
CA ARG A 34 29.17 -11.56 14.70
C ARG A 34 29.56 -10.19 14.14
N PRO A 35 30.84 -9.79 14.21
CA PRO A 35 31.30 -8.56 13.58
C PRO A 35 31.02 -8.67 12.08
N THR A 36 30.10 -7.84 11.60
CA THR A 36 29.54 -7.92 10.25
C THR A 36 29.87 -6.63 9.51
N ASN A 37 30.18 -6.72 8.21
CA ASN A 37 30.50 -5.55 7.41
C ASN A 37 29.25 -4.66 7.20
N SER A 38 29.44 -3.35 7.02
CA SER A 38 28.37 -2.37 6.77
C SER A 38 27.48 -2.76 5.58
N LYS A 39 28.06 -3.34 4.51
CA LYS A 39 27.30 -3.86 3.37
C LYS A 39 26.33 -4.98 3.76
N SER A 40 26.72 -5.86 4.68
CA SER A 40 25.93 -7.01 5.09
C SER A 40 24.82 -6.63 6.09
N TYR A 41 25.01 -5.56 6.86
CA TYR A 41 23.94 -4.95 7.67
C TYR A 41 22.73 -4.47 6.84
N LYS A 42 22.89 -4.25 5.53
CA LYS A 42 21.77 -3.96 4.61
C LYS A 42 20.68 -5.04 4.67
N VAL A 43 21.06 -6.30 4.78
CA VAL A 43 20.12 -7.43 4.82
C VAL A 43 19.32 -7.39 6.11
N VAL A 44 19.99 -7.14 7.24
CA VAL A 44 19.32 -6.98 8.54
C VAL A 44 18.28 -5.86 8.46
N LYS A 45 18.65 -4.70 7.90
CA LYS A 45 17.73 -3.56 7.73
C LYS A 45 16.55 -3.88 6.80
N MET A 46 16.82 -4.57 5.68
CA MET A 46 15.80 -4.96 4.71
C MET A 46 14.73 -5.87 5.32
N PHE A 47 15.12 -6.78 6.23
CA PHE A 47 14.18 -7.69 6.90
C PHE A 47 13.61 -7.14 8.20
N SER A 48 14.27 -6.17 8.84
CA SER A 48 13.71 -5.48 10.01
C SER A 48 12.59 -4.52 9.63
N GLU A 49 12.64 -3.95 8.42
CA GLU A 49 11.61 -3.05 7.90
C GLU A 49 10.56 -3.79 7.07
N LYS A 50 9.34 -3.25 7.03
CA LYS A 50 8.32 -3.74 6.09
C LYS A 50 8.76 -3.42 4.66
N PRO A 51 8.78 -4.43 3.74
CA PRO A 51 9.06 -4.20 2.33
C PRO A 51 8.16 -3.13 1.76
N MET A 52 8.72 -2.29 0.88
CA MET A 52 8.04 -1.14 0.30
C MET A 52 6.69 -1.54 -0.34
N GLN A 53 6.67 -2.62 -1.09
CA GLN A 53 5.49 -3.13 -1.80
C GLN A 53 4.35 -3.57 -0.87
N LEU A 54 4.66 -3.85 0.41
CA LEU A 54 3.69 -4.26 1.41
C LEU A 54 3.22 -3.11 2.31
N ARG A 55 3.78 -1.91 2.15
CA ARG A 55 3.36 -0.74 2.92
C ARG A 55 1.95 -0.35 2.50
N ARG A 56 1.09 -0.04 3.49
CA ARG A 56 -0.32 0.32 3.24
C ARG A 56 -0.42 1.56 2.38
N ASP A 57 0.44 2.54 2.62
CA ASP A 57 0.51 3.78 1.84
C ASP A 57 0.73 3.54 0.33
N ILE A 58 1.30 2.39 -0.04
CA ILE A 58 1.55 1.99 -1.42
C ILE A 58 0.44 1.10 -1.96
N ILE A 59 0.01 0.09 -1.19
CA ILE A 59 -1.05 -0.84 -1.60
C ILE A 59 -2.39 -0.12 -1.69
N ASP A 60 -2.74 0.63 -0.65
CA ASP A 60 -4.05 1.28 -0.47
C ASP A 60 -4.06 2.70 -1.05
N TYR A 61 -3.13 3.01 -1.97
CA TYR A 61 -2.98 4.34 -2.57
C TYR A 61 -4.28 4.82 -3.24
N TYR A 62 -4.96 3.91 -3.97
CA TYR A 62 -6.26 4.20 -4.54
C TYR A 62 -7.38 3.62 -3.66
N PRO A 63 -8.48 4.37 -3.46
CA PRO A 63 -9.63 3.83 -2.76
C PRO A 63 -10.30 2.72 -3.58
N ARG A 64 -11.11 1.90 -2.89
CA ARG A 64 -11.87 0.77 -3.45
C ARG A 64 -13.07 1.26 -4.28
N HIS A 65 -12.80 1.95 -5.39
CA HIS A 65 -13.79 2.64 -6.23
C HIS A 65 -14.86 1.71 -6.84
N ILE A 66 -14.52 0.46 -7.13
CA ILE A 66 -15.48 -0.54 -7.65
C ILE A 66 -16.53 -0.84 -6.59
N GLU A 67 -16.12 -1.00 -5.35
CA GLU A 67 -17.01 -1.36 -4.25
C GLU A 67 -17.88 -0.19 -3.83
N THR A 68 -17.31 1.02 -3.77
CA THR A 68 -18.08 2.22 -3.51
C THR A 68 -19.12 2.45 -4.61
N HIS A 69 -18.73 2.29 -5.89
CA HIS A 69 -19.68 2.37 -7.00
C HIS A 69 -20.81 1.33 -6.87
N ASN A 70 -20.46 0.07 -6.62
CA ASN A 70 -21.45 -1.01 -6.49
C ASN A 70 -22.39 -0.79 -5.30
N LEU A 71 -21.85 -0.32 -4.17
CA LEU A 71 -22.63 0.01 -2.98
C LEU A 71 -23.66 1.10 -3.28
N ILE A 72 -23.21 2.23 -3.83
CA ILE A 72 -24.07 3.37 -4.16
C ILE A 72 -25.12 2.98 -5.21
N MET A 73 -24.73 2.21 -6.22
CA MET A 73 -25.69 1.70 -7.20
C MET A 73 -26.77 0.83 -6.52
N LYS A 74 -26.40 -0.11 -5.64
CA LYS A 74 -27.39 -0.94 -4.92
C LYS A 74 -28.32 -0.08 -4.05
N LEU A 75 -27.79 0.90 -3.33
CA LEU A 75 -28.59 1.82 -2.53
C LEU A 75 -29.58 2.62 -3.39
N ARG A 76 -29.18 3.03 -4.59
CA ARG A 76 -30.09 3.65 -5.56
C ARG A 76 -31.23 2.72 -5.96
N HIS A 77 -30.93 1.45 -6.26
CA HIS A 77 -31.97 0.48 -6.62
C HIS A 77 -32.95 0.22 -5.46
N TYR A 78 -32.49 0.29 -4.22
CA TYR A 78 -33.34 0.18 -3.04
C TYR A 78 -34.13 1.48 -2.73
N GLY A 79 -33.89 2.57 -3.45
CA GLY A 79 -34.50 3.87 -3.17
C GLY A 79 -33.93 4.59 -1.95
N LEU A 80 -32.83 4.09 -1.38
CA LEU A 80 -32.16 4.66 -0.20
C LEU A 80 -31.18 5.78 -0.57
N PHE A 81 -30.78 5.86 -1.84
CA PHE A 81 -29.87 6.89 -2.35
C PHE A 81 -30.38 7.45 -3.68
N ARG A 82 -30.27 8.78 -3.85
CA ARG A 82 -30.60 9.45 -5.11
C ARG A 82 -29.32 9.92 -5.80
N ASP A 83 -29.04 9.33 -6.97
CA ASP A 83 -27.89 9.68 -7.81
C ASP A 83 -28.34 10.58 -8.97
N GLU A 84 -28.31 11.90 -8.76
CA GLU A 84 -28.74 12.89 -9.75
C GLU A 84 -27.93 12.82 -11.05
N HIS A 85 -26.64 12.47 -10.96
CA HIS A 85 -25.77 12.34 -12.13
C HIS A 85 -26.17 11.15 -13.00
N GLN A 86 -26.52 10.04 -12.35
CA GLN A 86 -26.99 8.86 -13.06
C GLN A 86 -28.39 9.07 -13.65
N ASP A 87 -29.29 9.75 -12.92
CA ASP A 87 -30.61 10.14 -13.40
C ASP A 87 -30.50 10.98 -14.69
N PHE A 88 -29.61 12.00 -14.69
CA PHE A 88 -29.36 12.83 -15.86
C PHE A 88 -28.83 12.02 -17.05
N LYS A 89 -27.89 11.11 -16.81
CA LYS A 89 -27.35 10.23 -17.87
C LYS A 89 -28.42 9.32 -18.48
N GLU A 90 -29.32 8.79 -17.65
CA GLU A 90 -30.41 7.93 -18.09
C GLU A 90 -31.43 8.72 -18.93
N GLU A 91 -31.80 9.92 -18.50
CA GLU A 91 -32.69 10.79 -19.26
C GLU A 91 -32.08 11.19 -20.61
N MET A 92 -30.80 11.54 -20.63
CA MET A 92 -30.08 11.86 -21.88
C MET A 92 -30.01 10.65 -22.84
N LYS A 93 -29.90 9.43 -22.30
CA LYS A 93 -29.97 8.20 -23.10
C LYS A 93 -31.38 7.99 -23.66
N ARG A 94 -32.43 8.21 -22.86
CA ARG A 94 -33.84 8.14 -23.29
C ARG A 94 -34.11 9.08 -24.46
N MET A 95 -33.74 10.36 -24.31
CA MET A 95 -33.88 11.37 -25.37
C MET A 95 -33.05 11.07 -26.61
N ARG A 96 -31.89 10.42 -26.46
CA ARG A 96 -31.10 9.95 -27.60
C ARG A 96 -31.78 8.79 -28.33
N ALA A 97 -32.42 7.89 -27.60
CA ALA A 97 -33.17 6.77 -28.19
C ALA A 97 -34.38 7.24 -29.00
N LEU A 98 -35.14 8.22 -28.47
CA LEU A 98 -36.25 8.85 -29.19
C LEU A 98 -35.81 9.52 -30.50
N ARG A 99 -34.58 10.04 -30.56
CA ARG A 99 -33.98 10.60 -31.78
C ARG A 99 -33.43 9.54 -32.75
N GLY A 100 -33.59 8.26 -32.45
CA GLY A 100 -33.02 7.15 -33.24
C GLY A 100 -31.49 7.04 -33.16
N LYS A 101 -30.82 7.78 -32.27
CA LYS A 101 -29.36 7.79 -32.12
C LYS A 101 -28.88 6.77 -31.08
N VAL A 102 -29.53 5.61 -31.02
CA VAL A 102 -29.18 4.52 -30.09
C VAL A 102 -27.81 3.95 -30.47
N LYS A 103 -27.05 3.51 -29.46
CA LYS A 103 -25.81 2.77 -29.72
C LYS A 103 -26.18 1.46 -30.43
N PRO A 104 -25.61 1.17 -31.62
CA PRO A 104 -25.91 -0.07 -32.33
C PRO A 104 -25.49 -1.28 -31.47
N LYS A 105 -26.14 -2.42 -31.69
CA LYS A 105 -25.74 -3.66 -31.03
C LYS A 105 -24.30 -3.99 -31.39
N LYS A 106 -23.58 -4.62 -30.47
CA LYS A 106 -22.18 -5.01 -30.68
C LYS A 106 -22.13 -5.95 -31.89
N GLY A 107 -21.38 -5.57 -32.93
CA GLY A 107 -21.27 -6.31 -34.18
C GLY A 107 -22.06 -5.69 -35.35
N GLU A 108 -23.17 -5.00 -35.10
CA GLU A 108 -24.02 -4.36 -36.11
C GLU A 108 -23.58 -2.90 -36.41
N GLY A 109 -22.29 -2.61 -36.22
CA GLY A 109 -21.77 -1.27 -36.47
C GLY A 109 -21.81 -0.91 -37.95
N LYS A 110 -21.62 0.38 -38.26
CA LYS A 110 -21.62 0.89 -39.65
C LYS A 110 -20.68 0.13 -40.61
N LYS A 111 -19.64 -0.52 -40.10
CA LYS A 111 -18.72 -1.35 -40.90
C LYS A 111 -19.34 -2.68 -41.33
N ALA A 112 -20.23 -3.27 -40.52
CA ALA A 112 -20.89 -4.54 -40.84
C ALA A 112 -21.99 -4.37 -41.89
N MET A 113 -22.65 -3.22 -41.95
CA MET A 113 -23.67 -2.89 -42.97
C MET A 113 -23.11 -2.55 -44.36
N LYS A 114 -21.79 -2.39 -44.49
CA LYS A 114 -21.11 -2.03 -45.76
C LYS A 114 -20.55 -3.24 -46.52
N LYS A 115 -20.68 -4.44 -45.96
CA LYS A 115 -20.34 -5.71 -46.61
C LYS A 115 -21.60 -6.29 -47.22
#